data_AF-A0A1V4S8S4-F1
#
_entry.id   AF-A0A1V4S8S4-F1
#
_cell.length_a   1.000
_cell.length_b   1.000
_cell.length_c   1.000
_cell.angle_alpha   90.00
_cell.angle_beta   90.00
_cell.angle_gamma   90.00
#
_symmetry.space_group_name_H-M   'P 1'
#
loop_
_entity.id
_entity.type
_entity.pdbx_description
1 polymer ?
#
loop_
_entity_poly.entity_id
_entity_poly.type
_entity_poly.pdbx_seq_one_letter_code
_entity_poly.pdbx_strand_id
1 'polypeptide(L)'
;MKRCAVFFCSMCVLLIFGASAGADPLADLMEEFSKEYNATKPPTPYSSVNSDYKLKQAALGSIYTTRTLGLLYRQNEQLVEKYDEMLLKYDEIIEQNKQIIELLSILAKGKEKGKEKPEYGETQTAP
;
A
#
# COMPACT_ATOMS: atom_id res chain seq x y z
N MET A 1 -20.26 0.20 31.37
CA MET A 1 -20.08 0.40 29.91
C MET A 1 -19.08 1.51 29.56
N LYS A 2 -19.17 2.73 30.11
CA LYS A 2 -18.26 3.85 29.75
C LYS A 2 -16.75 3.58 30.00
N ARG A 3 -16.40 2.84 31.06
CA ARG A 3 -15.01 2.48 31.38
C ARG A 3 -14.37 1.49 30.39
N CYS A 4 -15.15 0.55 29.85
CA CYS A 4 -14.68 -0.39 28.83
C CYS A 4 -14.45 0.30 27.48
N ALA A 5 -15.30 1.27 27.10
CA ALA A 5 -15.14 2.02 25.87
C ALA A 5 -13.86 2.88 25.86
N VAL A 6 -13.51 3.50 26.99
CA VAL A 6 -12.27 4.29 27.12
C VAL A 6 -11.04 3.38 27.04
N PHE A 7 -11.07 2.21 27.67
CA PHE A 7 -9.98 1.24 27.61
C PHE A 7 -9.77 0.71 26.18
N PHE A 8 -10.86 0.41 25.47
CA PHE A 8 -10.82 -0.08 24.09
C PHE A 8 -10.29 0.99 23.12
N CYS A 9 -10.74 2.25 23.25
CA CYS A 9 -10.18 3.37 22.48
C CYS A 9 -8.70 3.59 22.78
N SER A 10 -8.28 3.53 24.04
CA SER A 10 -6.87 3.69 24.43
C SER A 10 -5.99 2.59 23.82
N MET A 11 -6.48 1.35 23.75
CA MET A 11 -5.74 0.24 23.15
C MET A 11 -5.63 0.39 21.62
N CYS A 12 -6.71 0.83 20.96
CA CYS A 12 -6.69 1.11 19.52
C CYS A 12 -5.71 2.24 19.17
N VAL A 13 -5.67 3.31 19.97
CA VAL A 13 -4.72 4.41 19.77
C VAL A 13 -3.28 3.91 19.90
N LEU A 14 -2.97 3.08 20.90
CA LEU A 14 -1.62 2.51 21.06
C LEU A 14 -1.22 1.57 19.92
N LEU A 15 -2.16 0.80 19.36
CA LEU A 15 -1.89 -0.05 18.19
C LEU A 15 -1.67 0.77 16.90
N ILE A 16 -2.41 1.86 16.72
CA ILE A 16 -2.28 2.73 15.54
C ILE A 16 -0.98 3.53 15.58
N PHE A 17 -0.58 4.04 16.75
CA PHE A 17 0.68 4.78 16.91
C PHE A 17 1.91 3.88 17.03
N GLY A 18 1.78 2.63 17.48
CA GLY A 18 2.88 1.67 17.57
C GLY A 18 3.34 1.12 16.22
N ALA A 19 2.49 1.20 15.18
CA ALA A 19 2.78 0.64 13.86
C ALA A 19 3.58 1.56 12.92
N SER A 20 3.85 2.80 13.31
CA SER A 20 4.54 3.79 12.45
C SER A 20 6.07 3.80 12.57
N ALA A 21 6.67 2.91 13.36
CA ALA A 21 8.13 2.75 13.42
C ALA A 21 8.63 1.74 12.38
N GLY A 22 8.23 1.92 11.11
CA GLY A 22 8.89 1.25 10.00
C GLY A 22 10.18 2.00 9.70
N ALA A 23 11.30 1.58 10.29
CA ALA A 23 12.61 2.08 9.88
C ALA A 23 12.82 1.74 8.39
N ASP A 24 13.10 2.75 7.57
CA ASP A 24 13.38 2.56 6.14
C ASP A 24 14.77 1.90 6.02
N PRO A 25 14.86 0.64 5.55
CA PRO A 25 16.14 -0.07 5.46
C PRO A 25 17.17 0.64 4.58
N LEU A 26 16.71 1.47 3.62
CA LEU A 26 17.60 2.27 2.79
C LEU A 26 18.16 3.47 3.55
N ALA A 27 17.33 4.13 4.37
CA ALA A 27 17.77 5.26 5.20
C ALA A 27 18.82 4.82 6.23
N ASP A 28 18.59 3.70 6.91
CA ASP A 28 19.54 3.12 7.86
C ASP A 28 20.88 2.79 7.19
N LEU A 29 20.82 2.21 5.98
CA LEU A 29 22.02 1.88 5.20
C LEU A 29 22.80 3.14 4.79
N MET A 30 22.10 4.22 4.44
CA MET A 30 22.74 5.50 4.09
C MET A 30 23.35 6.20 5.31
N GLU A 31 22.72 6.10 6.48
CA GLU A 31 23.29 6.62 7.72
C GLU A 31 24.58 5.86 8.08
N GLU A 32 24.56 4.53 7.98
CA GLU A 32 25.74 3.68 8.21
C GLU A 32 26.88 4.05 7.24
N PHE A 33 26.57 4.19 5.94
CA PHE A 33 27.54 4.65 4.95
C PHE A 33 28.16 6.00 5.32
N SER A 34 27.34 6.99 5.69
CA SER A 34 27.81 8.32 6.07
C SER A 34 28.75 8.27 7.27
N LYS A 35 28.38 7.48 8.29
CA LYS A 35 29.19 7.27 9.48
C LYS A 35 30.54 6.65 9.14
N GLU A 36 30.54 5.54 8.40
CA GLU A 36 31.77 4.84 8.01
C GLU A 36 32.64 5.67 7.08
N TYR A 37 32.03 6.35 6.09
CA TYR A 37 32.72 7.22 5.14
C TYR A 37 33.44 8.35 5.87
N ASN A 38 32.79 9.02 6.82
CA ASN A 38 33.41 10.08 7.59
C ASN A 38 34.49 9.57 8.55
N ALA A 39 34.33 8.37 9.11
CA ALA A 39 35.34 7.75 9.97
C ALA A 39 36.66 7.41 9.25
N THR A 40 36.65 7.29 7.92
CA THR A 40 37.88 7.05 7.15
C THR A 40 38.77 8.29 7.01
N LYS A 41 38.24 9.51 7.21
CA LYS A 41 39.00 10.74 6.97
C LYS A 41 40.14 10.88 7.99
N PRO A 42 41.39 11.18 7.56
CA PRO A 42 42.48 11.40 8.49
C PRO A 42 42.26 12.69 9.30
N PRO A 43 42.76 12.74 10.55
CA PRO A 43 42.55 13.89 11.44
C PRO A 43 43.28 15.15 10.95
N THR A 44 44.31 15.00 10.11
CA THR A 44 45.08 16.12 9.54
C THR A 44 45.26 15.96 8.03
N PRO A 45 45.27 17.08 7.28
CA PRO A 45 45.44 17.06 5.81
C PRO A 45 46.88 16.70 5.37
N TYR A 46 47.85 16.74 6.28
CA TYR A 46 49.25 16.37 6.04
C TYR A 46 49.58 14.93 6.44
N SER A 47 48.56 14.12 6.72
CA SER A 47 48.74 12.73 7.11
C SER A 47 49.36 11.90 5.97
N SER A 48 50.33 11.04 6.27
CA SER A 48 50.97 10.18 5.27
C SER A 48 50.03 9.16 4.63
N VAL A 49 48.89 8.87 5.27
CA VAL A 49 47.85 7.95 4.78
C VAL A 49 46.81 8.62 3.87
N ASN A 50 47.13 9.78 3.28
CA ASN A 50 46.22 10.58 2.47
C ASN A 50 45.74 9.87 1.18
N SER A 51 46.52 8.93 0.64
CA SER A 51 46.09 8.09 -0.49
C SER A 51 45.18 6.94 -0.04
N ASP A 52 45.52 6.31 1.07
CA ASP A 52 44.94 5.05 1.52
C ASP A 52 43.50 5.23 1.96
N TYR A 53 43.17 6.35 2.60
CA TYR A 53 41.79 6.61 3.00
C TYR A 53 40.86 6.87 1.80
N LYS A 54 41.36 7.46 0.71
CA LYS A 54 40.58 7.67 -0.52
C LYS A 54 40.26 6.35 -1.20
N LEU A 55 41.23 5.44 -1.25
CA LEU A 55 41.01 4.08 -1.74
C LEU A 55 39.97 3.35 -0.88
N LYS A 56 40.09 3.50 0.45
CA LYS A 56 39.10 2.95 1.39
C LYS A 56 37.71 3.53 1.17
N GLN A 57 37.58 4.83 0.93
CA GLN A 57 36.31 5.50 0.61
C GLN A 57 35.70 5.00 -0.70
N ALA A 58 36.51 4.81 -1.73
CA ALA A 58 36.06 4.26 -3.00
C ALA A 58 35.56 2.81 -2.85
N ALA A 59 36.30 1.97 -2.11
CA ALA A 59 35.88 0.61 -1.79
C ALA A 59 34.56 0.60 -0.98
N LEU A 60 34.44 1.49 0.01
CA LEU A 60 33.22 1.66 0.80
C LEU A 60 32.03 2.03 -0.10
N GLY A 61 32.22 3.01 -0.99
CA GLY A 61 31.20 3.44 -1.95
C GLY A 61 30.70 2.30 -2.84
N SER A 62 31.62 1.46 -3.34
CA SER A 62 31.25 0.27 -4.12
C SER A 62 30.43 -0.72 -3.31
N ILE A 63 30.85 -1.04 -2.08
CA ILE A 63 30.14 -2.01 -1.22
C ILE A 63 28.72 -1.52 -0.92
N TYR A 64 28.58 -0.26 -0.53
CA TYR A 64 27.28 0.31 -0.17
C TYR A 64 26.38 0.49 -1.39
N THR A 65 26.94 0.75 -2.57
CA THR A 65 26.19 0.75 -3.83
C THR A 65 25.61 -0.64 -4.13
N THR A 66 26.42 -1.70 -4.00
CA THR A 66 25.94 -3.08 -4.19
C THR A 66 24.85 -3.44 -3.17
N ARG A 67 25.03 -3.07 -1.89
CA ARG A 67 24.00 -3.29 -0.85
C ARG A 67 22.70 -2.55 -1.15
N THR A 68 22.80 -1.29 -1.57
CA THR A 68 21.65 -0.45 -1.96
C THR A 68 20.89 -1.08 -3.12
N LEU A 69 21.61 -1.53 -4.15
CA LEU A 69 21.01 -2.19 -5.32
C LEU A 69 20.29 -3.48 -4.92
N GLY A 70 20.86 -4.26 -3.98
CA GLY A 70 20.23 -5.46 -3.44
C GLY A 70 19.00 -5.18 -2.57
N LEU A 71 18.90 -4.03 -1.91
CA LEU A 71 17.67 -3.60 -1.22
C LEU A 71 16.59 -3.19 -2.22
N LEU A 72 16.95 -2.36 -3.20
CA LEU A 72 16.03 -1.91 -4.25
C LEU A 72 15.45 -3.07 -5.05
N TYR A 73 16.28 -4.07 -5.38
CA TYR A 73 15.82 -5.26 -6.09
C TYR A 73 14.74 -6.01 -5.29
N ARG A 74 14.96 -6.24 -3.99
CA ARG A 74 13.99 -6.90 -3.11
C ARG A 74 12.72 -6.07 -2.91
N GLN A 75 12.85 -4.75 -2.79
CA GLN A 75 11.69 -3.85 -2.71
C GLN A 75 10.86 -3.90 -4.00
N ASN A 76 11.50 -3.95 -5.17
CA ASN A 76 10.80 -4.09 -6.45
C ASN A 76 10.10 -5.44 -6.57
N GLU A 77 10.70 -6.54 -6.12
CA GLU A 77 10.08 -7.86 -6.12
C GLU A 77 8.79 -7.87 -5.27
N GLN A 78 8.85 -7.36 -4.04
CA GLN A 78 7.69 -7.23 -3.17
C GLN A 78 6.60 -6.32 -3.76
N LEU A 79 7.00 -5.25 -4.45
CA LEU A 79 6.09 -4.33 -5.12
C LEU A 79 5.32 -5.04 -6.24
N VAL A 80 6.00 -5.86 -7.04
CA VAL A 80 5.37 -6.64 -8.12
C VAL A 80 4.39 -7.66 -7.54
N GLU A 81 4.75 -8.40 -6.49
CA GLU A 81 3.83 -9.32 -5.82
C GLU A 81 2.57 -8.61 -5.31
N LYS A 82 2.73 -7.40 -4.75
CA LYS A 82 1.61 -6.58 -4.29
C LYS A 82 0.73 -6.10 -5.43
N TYR A 83 1.31 -5.80 -6.59
CA TYR A 83 0.54 -5.46 -7.78
C TYR A 83 -0.30 -6.64 -8.27
N ASP A 84 0.27 -7.85 -8.31
CA ASP A 84 -0.48 -9.05 -8.69
C ASP A 84 -1.64 -9.33 -7.73
N GLU A 85 -1.40 -9.19 -6.42
CA GLU A 85 -2.45 -9.31 -5.40
C GLU A 85 -3.57 -8.26 -5.61
N MET A 86 -3.21 -7.03 -5.95
CA MET A 86 -4.16 -5.95 -6.22
C MET A 86 -4.99 -6.22 -7.48
N LEU A 87 -4.39 -6.76 -8.54
CA LEU A 87 -5.11 -7.13 -9.76
C LEU A 87 -6.21 -8.16 -9.48
N LEU A 88 -5.89 -9.21 -8.71
CA LEU A 88 -6.87 -10.22 -8.32
C LEU A 88 -8.05 -9.62 -7.53
N LYS A 89 -7.78 -8.68 -6.62
CA LYS A 89 -8.83 -7.97 -5.89
C LYS A 89 -9.69 -7.10 -6.80
N TYR A 90 -9.09 -6.46 -7.81
CA TYR A 90 -9.86 -5.69 -8.78
C TYR A 90 -10.76 -6.56 -9.64
N ASP A 91 -10.30 -7.74 -10.05
CA ASP A 91 -11.13 -8.71 -10.78
C ASP A 91 -12.35 -9.14 -9.94
N GLU A 92 -12.15 -9.39 -8.64
CA GLU A 92 -13.24 -9.69 -7.72
C GLU A 92 -14.25 -8.53 -7.63
N ILE A 93 -13.77 -7.29 -7.49
CA ILE A 93 -14.62 -6.09 -7.43
C ILE A 93 -15.41 -5.92 -8.74
N ILE A 94 -14.78 -6.16 -9.89
CA ILE A 94 -15.45 -6.11 -11.20
C ILE A 94 -16.59 -7.12 -11.24
N GLU A 95 -16.34 -8.34 -10.78
CA GLU A 95 -17.36 -9.39 -10.78
C GLU A 95 -18.52 -9.08 -9.83
N GLN A 96 -18.22 -8.59 -8.63
CA GLN A 96 -19.23 -8.10 -7.69
C GLN A 96 -20.06 -6.96 -8.30
N ASN A 97 -19.42 -6.02 -9.00
CA ASN A 97 -20.12 -4.92 -9.67
C ASN A 97 -21.05 -5.41 -10.80
N LYS A 98 -20.67 -6.44 -11.56
CA LYS A 98 -21.57 -7.05 -12.57
C LYS A 98 -22.81 -7.64 -11.92
N GLN A 99 -22.65 -8.37 -10.83
CA GLN A 99 -23.77 -8.96 -10.10
C GLN A 99 -24.73 -7.88 -9.55
N ILE A 100 -24.18 -6.78 -9.02
CA ILE A 100 -24.98 -5.63 -8.58
C ILE A 100 -25.79 -5.07 -9.75
N ILE A 101 -25.17 -4.86 -10.91
CA ILE A 101 -25.87 -4.35 -12.11
C ILE A 101 -26.97 -5.31 -12.55
N GLU A 102 -26.74 -6.63 -12.51
CA GLU A 102 -27.73 -7.64 -12.86
C GLU A 102 -28.93 -7.59 -11.89
N LEU A 103 -28.68 -7.58 -10.59
CA LEU A 103 -29.71 -7.47 -9.56
C LEU A 103 -30.52 -6.18 -9.71
N LEU A 104 -29.87 -5.04 -9.93
CA LEU A 104 -30.53 -3.76 -10.18
C LEU A 104 -31.39 -3.81 -11.44
N SER A 105 -30.92 -4.48 -12.49
CA SER A 105 -31.67 -4.65 -13.75
C SER A 105 -32.94 -5.50 -13.57
N ILE A 106 -32.86 -6.58 -12.78
CA ILE A 106 -34.02 -7.41 -12.44
C ILE A 106 -35.05 -6.60 -11.63
N LEU A 107 -34.60 -5.86 -10.62
CA LEU A 107 -35.46 -5.02 -9.79
C LEU A 107 -36.13 -3.90 -10.61
N ALA A 108 -35.40 -3.29 -11.54
CA ALA A 108 -35.94 -2.27 -12.44
C ALA A 108 -37.05 -2.84 -13.35
N LYS A 109 -36.81 -4.00 -13.97
CA LYS A 109 -37.82 -4.71 -14.79
C LYS A 109 -39.06 -5.13 -13.98
N GLY A 110 -38.86 -5.56 -12.74
CA GLY A 110 -39.97 -5.89 -11.83
C GLY A 110 -40.83 -4.66 -11.47
N LYS A 111 -40.22 -3.48 -11.34
CA LYS A 111 -40.93 -2.21 -11.12
C LYS A 111 -41.75 -1.75 -12.32
N GLU A 112 -41.34 -2.06 -13.55
CA GLU A 112 -42.09 -1.72 -14.75
C GLU A 112 -43.33 -2.62 -14.93
N LYS A 113 -43.20 -3.92 -14.66
CA LYS A 113 -44.35 -4.86 -14.70
C LYS A 113 -45.43 -4.57 -13.64
N GLY A 114 -45.08 -3.90 -12.55
CA GLY A 114 -46.06 -3.44 -11.54
C GLY A 114 -46.87 -2.21 -11.96
N LYS A 115 -46.60 -1.61 -13.13
CA LYS A 115 -47.28 -0.40 -13.62
C LYS A 115 -48.18 -0.60 -14.85
N GLU A 116 -48.19 -1.79 -15.47
CA GLU A 116 -49.18 -2.13 -16.49
C GLU A 116 -50.50 -2.59 -15.82
N LYS A 117 -51.58 -1.86 -16.15
CA LYS A 117 -52.87 -1.74 -15.45
C LYS A 117 -53.71 -3.02 -15.38
N PRO A 118 -54.68 -3.13 -14.44
CA PRO A 118 -55.89 -3.89 -14.71
C PRO A 118 -56.73 -3.12 -15.74
N GLU A 119 -56.81 -3.67 -16.94
CA GLU A 119 -57.75 -3.30 -17.99
C GLU A 119 -59.16 -3.69 -17.52
N TYR A 120 -59.96 -2.69 -17.10
CA TYR A 120 -61.36 -2.91 -16.79
C TYR A 120 -62.12 -3.16 -18.09
N GLY A 121 -62.64 -4.38 -18.24
CA GLY A 121 -63.46 -4.81 -19.35
C GLY A 121 -64.74 -3.98 -19.49
N GLU A 122 -65.09 -3.76 -20.75
CA GLU A 122 -66.30 -3.12 -21.24
C GLU A 122 -67.56 -3.71 -20.58
N THR A 123 -68.30 -2.90 -19.81
CA THR A 123 -69.74 -3.15 -19.63
C THR A 123 -70.49 -2.47 -20.77
N GLN A 124 -70.85 -3.27 -21.76
CA GLN A 124 -71.93 -2.95 -22.69
C GLN A 124 -73.23 -2.79 -21.88
N THR A 125 -73.83 -1.61 -21.94
CA THR A 125 -75.26 -1.44 -21.68
C THR A 125 -75.85 -0.48 -22.71
N ALA A 126 -76.59 -1.07 -23.65
CA ALA A 126 -77.69 -0.45 -24.37
C ALA A 126 -78.76 -1.55 -24.54
N PRO A 127 -80.05 -1.21 -24.78
CA PRO A 127 -80.69 0.11 -24.80
C PRO A 127 -81.57 0.39 -23.56
#